data_AF-A0A6G3XER5-F1
#
_entry.id   AF-A0A6G3XER5-F1
#
_cell.length_a   1.000
_cell.length_b   1.000
_cell.length_c   1.000
_cell.angle_alpha   90.00
_cell.angle_beta   90.00
_cell.angle_gamma   90.00
#
_symmetry.space_group_name_H-M   'P 1'
#
loop_
_entity.id
_entity.type
_entity.pdbx_description
1 polymer ?
#
loop_
_entity_poly.entity_id
_entity_poly.type
_entity_poly.pdbx_seq_one_letter_code
_entity_poly.pdbx_strand_id
1 'polypeptide(L)'
;AIGDGVTVREQFGYSDEDAFAVGLTCGGVIDIMVTPVRADSPERAVLRAALSAAVSGAGAALARVVSGPDRFLGRALLVRADGTHEGGLGGTPELDRTAAAEASALLDAGRTGTVPLSEDGTHCPGGLTLLVESSVPPPRMIVFGAV
;
A
#
# COMPACT_ATOMS: atom_id res chain seq x y z
N ALA A 1 0.78 -16.83 8.67
CA ALA A 1 0.54 -16.44 7.27
C ALA A 1 0.32 -17.61 6.30
N ILE A 2 1.34 -18.38 5.88
CA ILE A 2 1.12 -19.40 4.82
C ILE A 2 0.34 -20.61 5.33
N GLY A 3 0.63 -21.08 6.55
CA GLY A 3 -0.02 -22.25 7.14
C GLY A 3 -1.49 -22.03 7.52
N ASP A 4 -1.84 -20.84 8.00
CA ASP A 4 -3.18 -20.46 8.46
C ASP A 4 -3.97 -19.65 7.43
N GLY A 5 -3.29 -18.87 6.58
CA GLY A 5 -3.92 -17.96 5.62
C GLY A 5 -4.26 -16.59 6.15
N VAL A 6 -3.81 -16.28 7.36
CA VAL A 6 -4.14 -15.02 8.00
C VAL A 6 -3.06 -14.01 7.65
N THR A 7 -3.47 -12.80 7.27
CA THR A 7 -2.56 -11.67 7.13
C THR A 7 -1.95 -11.37 8.48
N VAL A 8 -0.62 -11.26 8.55
CA VAL A 8 0.09 -10.91 9.79
C VAL A 8 0.97 -9.70 9.55
N ARG A 9 1.19 -8.91 10.60
CA ARG A 9 2.18 -7.85 10.64
C ARG A 9 3.20 -8.17 11.72
N GLU A 10 4.47 -8.10 11.36
CA GLU A 10 5.60 -8.30 12.25
C GLU A 10 6.48 -7.06 12.22
N GLN A 11 7.09 -6.75 13.35
CA GLN A 11 8.02 -5.64 13.45
C GLN A 11 9.41 -6.19 13.74
N PHE A 12 10.35 -5.86 12.87
CA PHE A 12 11.74 -6.30 12.98
C PHE A 12 12.63 -5.08 13.17
N GLY A 13 13.31 -5.00 14.30
CA GLY A 13 14.29 -3.98 14.59
C GLY A 13 15.25 -4.44 15.66
N TYR A 14 16.50 -4.01 15.54
CA TYR A 14 17.51 -4.19 16.57
C TYR A 14 17.78 -2.83 17.21
N SER A 15 18.03 -2.82 18.51
CA SER A 15 18.51 -1.61 19.17
C SER A 15 19.87 -1.21 18.56
N ASP A 16 20.24 0.07 18.61
CA ASP A 16 21.54 0.53 18.13
C ASP A 16 22.72 -0.21 18.81
N GLU A 17 22.50 -0.70 20.04
CA GLU A 17 23.48 -1.49 20.79
C GLU A 17 23.66 -2.92 20.24
N ASP A 18 22.63 -3.49 19.58
CA ASP A 18 22.67 -4.84 18.98
C ASP A 18 22.97 -4.83 17.47
N ALA A 19 22.78 -3.70 16.79
CA ALA A 19 22.88 -3.59 15.33
C ALA A 19 24.30 -3.89 14.78
N PHE A 20 25.34 -3.58 15.56
CA PHE A 20 26.73 -3.88 15.19
C PHE A 20 27.07 -5.37 15.24
N ALA A 21 26.36 -6.17 16.04
CA ALA A 21 26.67 -7.58 16.25
C ALA A 21 26.23 -8.51 15.09
N VAL A 22 25.34 -8.02 14.21
CA VAL A 22 24.67 -8.86 13.18
C VAL A 22 24.90 -8.40 11.74
N GLY A 23 25.76 -7.40 11.51
CA GLY A 23 26.12 -6.96 10.15
C GLY A 23 25.03 -6.16 9.42
N LEU A 24 24.06 -5.62 10.15
CA LEU A 24 23.03 -4.73 9.61
C LEU A 24 23.52 -3.28 9.70
N THR A 25 24.17 -2.81 8.64
CA THR A 25 24.77 -1.46 8.56
C THR A 25 23.73 -0.32 8.52
N CYS A 26 22.44 -0.67 8.43
CA CYS A 26 21.32 0.26 8.46
C CYS A 26 20.49 -0.08 9.71
N GLY A 27 20.82 0.50 10.86
CA GLY A 27 19.98 0.41 12.06
C GLY A 27 18.55 0.89 11.78
N GLY A 28 17.60 0.52 12.64
CA GLY A 28 16.21 0.94 12.54
C GLY A 28 15.20 -0.19 12.70
N VAL A 29 13.94 0.15 12.42
CA VAL A 29 12.78 -0.75 12.57
C VAL A 29 12.05 -0.85 11.24
N ILE A 30 11.68 -2.08 10.86
CA ILE A 30 10.94 -2.39 9.65
C ILE A 30 9.63 -3.06 10.06
N ASP A 31 8.51 -2.53 9.58
CA ASP A 31 7.22 -3.20 9.63
C ASP A 31 7.05 -4.09 8.39
N ILE A 32 6.81 -5.38 8.61
CA ILE A 32 6.62 -6.38 7.57
C ILE A 32 5.19 -6.90 7.64
N MET A 33 4.40 -6.65 6.60
CA MET A 33 3.09 -7.29 6.43
C MET A 33 3.21 -8.47 5.47
N VAL A 34 2.74 -9.64 5.91
CA VAL A 34 2.67 -10.86 5.08
C VAL A 34 1.22 -11.17 4.81
N THR A 35 0.78 -10.95 3.57
CA THR A 35 -0.59 -11.21 3.09
C THR A 35 -0.60 -12.45 2.18
N PRO A 36 -1.28 -13.54 2.56
CA PRO A 36 -1.42 -14.72 1.70
C PRO A 36 -2.30 -14.44 0.48
N VAL A 37 -1.78 -14.68 -0.73
CA VAL A 37 -2.53 -14.48 -1.98
C VAL A 37 -3.03 -15.82 -2.51
N ARG A 38 -4.17 -16.27 -1.99
CA ARG A 38 -4.78 -17.56 -2.38
C ARG A 38 -5.61 -17.45 -3.66
N ALA A 39 -5.88 -18.58 -4.31
CA ALA A 39 -6.61 -18.61 -5.59
C ALA A 39 -8.05 -18.09 -5.49
N ASP A 40 -8.67 -18.26 -4.33
CA ASP A 40 -10.04 -17.91 -3.97
C ASP A 40 -10.15 -16.54 -3.28
N SER A 41 -9.02 -15.86 -3.00
CA SER A 41 -9.04 -14.55 -2.36
C SER A 41 -9.49 -13.46 -3.35
N PRO A 42 -10.46 -12.60 -2.99
CA PRO A 42 -10.89 -11.50 -3.84
C PRO A 42 -9.77 -10.49 -4.10
N GLU A 43 -8.83 -10.33 -3.16
CA GLU A 43 -7.67 -9.45 -3.28
C GLU A 43 -6.71 -9.89 -4.40
N ARG A 44 -6.70 -11.18 -4.77
CA ARG A 44 -5.83 -11.71 -5.83
C ARG A 44 -6.06 -11.01 -7.17
N ALA A 45 -7.31 -10.66 -7.51
CA ALA A 45 -7.62 -9.96 -8.76
C ALA A 45 -7.02 -8.54 -8.75
N VAL A 46 -7.21 -7.81 -7.64
CA VAL A 46 -6.70 -6.45 -7.43
C VAL A 46 -5.17 -6.44 -7.48
N LEU A 47 -4.51 -7.36 -6.78
CA LEU A 47 -3.04 -7.48 -6.76
C LEU A 47 -2.49 -7.82 -8.16
N ARG A 48 -3.16 -8.71 -8.89
CA ARG A 48 -2.78 -9.04 -10.28
C ARG A 48 -2.87 -7.81 -11.18
N ALA A 49 -3.94 -7.03 -11.07
CA ALA A 49 -4.13 -5.83 -11.87
C ALA A 49 -3.10 -4.75 -11.52
N ALA A 50 -2.78 -4.56 -10.24
CA ALA A 50 -1.74 -3.64 -9.79
C ALA A 50 -0.36 -4.02 -10.37
N LEU A 51 0.00 -5.31 -10.28
CA LEU A 51 1.24 -5.83 -10.88
C LEU A 51 1.25 -5.65 -12.40
N SER A 52 0.12 -5.89 -13.06
CA SER A 52 0.01 -5.68 -14.51
C SER A 52 0.21 -4.21 -14.91
N ALA A 53 -0.31 -3.27 -14.12
CA ALA A 53 -0.12 -1.84 -14.36
C ALA A 53 1.35 -1.43 -14.17
N ALA A 54 2.00 -1.93 -13.12
CA ALA A 54 3.42 -1.67 -12.88
C ALA A 54 4.31 -2.22 -14.03
N VAL A 55 4.05 -3.44 -14.49
CA VAL A 55 4.79 -4.07 -15.60
C VAL A 55 4.59 -3.34 -16.93
N SER A 56 3.39 -2.79 -17.19
CA SER A 56 3.11 -2.02 -18.39
C SER A 56 3.57 -0.56 -18.33
N GLY A 57 4.09 -0.10 -17.18
CA GLY A 57 4.46 1.29 -16.95
C GLY A 57 3.25 2.23 -16.83
N ALA A 58 2.06 1.70 -16.56
CA ALA A 58 0.86 2.49 -16.32
C ALA A 58 0.87 3.09 -14.90
N GLY A 59 0.38 4.33 -14.80
CA GLY A 59 0.15 5.00 -13.52
C GLY A 59 -0.95 4.31 -12.71
N ALA A 60 -0.61 3.77 -11.54
CA ALA A 60 -1.56 3.17 -10.62
C ALA A 60 -1.07 3.20 -9.17
N ALA A 61 -1.99 3.26 -8.21
CA ALA A 61 -1.69 3.17 -6.78
C ALA A 61 -2.46 2.03 -6.13
N LEU A 62 -1.74 1.16 -5.43
CA LEU A 62 -2.31 0.08 -4.63
C LEU A 62 -2.37 0.50 -3.16
N ALA A 63 -3.58 0.64 -2.63
CA ALA A 63 -3.82 0.89 -1.21
C ALA A 63 -4.11 -0.42 -0.49
N ARG A 64 -3.40 -0.70 0.61
CA ARG A 64 -3.62 -1.87 1.47
C ARG A 64 -3.73 -1.48 2.93
N VAL A 65 -4.66 -2.08 3.67
CA VAL A 65 -4.73 -1.87 5.12
C VAL A 65 -3.60 -2.62 5.81
N VAL A 66 -2.72 -1.89 6.49
CA VAL A 66 -1.55 -2.42 7.21
C VAL A 66 -1.68 -2.35 8.73
N SER A 67 -2.66 -1.60 9.24
CA SER A 67 -3.00 -1.52 10.67
C SER A 67 -4.49 -1.22 10.84
N GLY A 68 -5.10 -1.70 11.92
CA GLY A 68 -6.53 -1.60 12.19
C GLY A 68 -7.13 -2.95 12.59
N PRO A 69 -8.47 -3.06 12.69
CA PRO A 69 -9.14 -4.33 12.98
C PRO A 69 -8.79 -5.45 11.99
N ASP A 70 -8.63 -6.68 12.48
CA ASP A 70 -8.21 -7.85 11.69
C ASP A 70 -9.02 -8.07 10.40
N ARG A 71 -10.32 -7.78 10.44
CA ARG A 71 -11.22 -7.92 9.27
C ARG A 71 -10.82 -7.05 8.07
N PHE A 72 -10.04 -6.00 8.30
CA PHE A 72 -9.56 -5.09 7.28
C PHE A 72 -8.13 -5.40 6.83
N LEU A 73 -7.32 -6.11 7.64
CA LEU A 73 -5.90 -6.31 7.36
C LEU A 73 -5.67 -7.03 6.02
N GLY A 74 -4.82 -6.44 5.17
CA GLY A 74 -4.50 -6.96 3.85
C GLY A 74 -5.57 -6.71 2.78
N ARG A 75 -6.73 -6.15 3.13
CA ARG A 75 -7.74 -5.71 2.15
C ARG A 75 -7.14 -4.63 1.27
N ALA A 76 -7.50 -4.65 -0.01
CA ALA A 76 -6.83 -3.87 -1.03
C ALA A 76 -7.81 -3.18 -1.98
N LEU A 77 -7.42 -1.99 -2.42
CA LEU A 77 -8.06 -1.20 -3.46
C LEU A 77 -6.98 -0.67 -4.41
N LEU A 78 -7.22 -0.77 -5.71
CA LEU A 78 -6.35 -0.24 -6.75
C LEU A 78 -6.98 0.99 -7.38
N VAL A 79 -6.24 2.09 -7.43
CA VAL A 79 -6.62 3.33 -8.14
C VAL A 79 -5.79 3.45 -9.40
N ARG A 80 -6.44 3.78 -10.52
CA ARG A 80 -5.81 4.04 -11.82
C ARG A 80 -5.67 5.55 -12.05
N ALA A 81 -4.75 5.94 -12.93
CA ALA A 81 -4.54 7.35 -13.28
C ALA A 81 -5.75 8.05 -13.93
N ASP A 82 -6.75 7.30 -14.41
CA ASP A 82 -8.02 7.85 -14.92
C ASP A 82 -9.07 8.09 -13.82
N GLY A 83 -8.70 7.86 -12.55
CA GLY A 83 -9.57 8.03 -11.38
C GLY A 83 -10.48 6.83 -11.11
N THR A 84 -10.48 5.80 -11.96
CA THR A 84 -11.22 4.56 -11.69
C THR A 84 -10.52 3.76 -10.60
N HIS A 85 -11.30 3.00 -9.83
CA HIS A 85 -10.76 2.07 -8.84
C HIS A 85 -11.46 0.72 -8.87
N GLU A 86 -10.76 -0.30 -8.40
CA GLU A 86 -11.23 -1.67 -8.28
C GLU A 86 -10.78 -2.30 -6.96
N GLY A 87 -11.54 -3.28 -6.46
CA GLY A 87 -11.37 -3.83 -5.12
C GLY A 87 -12.19 -3.08 -4.07
N GLY A 88 -11.82 -3.23 -2.81
CA GLY A 88 -12.53 -2.63 -1.69
C GLY A 88 -11.99 -3.09 -0.35
N LEU A 89 -12.04 -2.19 0.63
CA LEU A 89 -11.51 -2.42 1.97
C LEU A 89 -12.44 -3.31 2.80
N GLY A 90 -13.66 -3.58 2.34
CA GLY A 90 -14.63 -4.43 3.05
C GLY A 90 -15.39 -3.72 4.16
N GLY A 91 -15.38 -2.37 4.15
CA GLY A 91 -16.16 -1.52 5.03
C GLY A 91 -17.34 -0.87 4.31
N THR A 92 -17.63 0.38 4.68
CA THR A 92 -18.65 1.18 4.00
C THR A 92 -18.16 1.66 2.63
N PRO A 93 -19.06 1.96 1.68
CA PRO A 93 -18.68 2.60 0.43
C PRO A 93 -17.97 3.95 0.61
N GLU A 94 -18.24 4.65 1.71
CA GLU A 94 -17.56 5.90 2.11
C GLU A 94 -16.07 5.64 2.39
N LEU A 95 -15.74 4.56 3.11
CA LEU A 95 -14.36 4.17 3.37
C LEU A 95 -13.59 3.93 2.06
N ASP A 96 -14.19 3.19 1.12
CA ASP A 96 -13.55 2.90 -0.17
C ASP A 96 -13.35 4.18 -1.00
N ARG A 97 -14.33 5.10 -0.98
CA ARG A 97 -14.22 6.41 -1.65
C ARG A 97 -13.11 7.27 -1.06
N THR A 98 -13.02 7.36 0.27
CA THR A 98 -11.98 8.12 0.95
C THR A 98 -10.60 7.50 0.69
N ALA A 99 -10.48 6.18 0.78
CA ALA A 99 -9.24 5.46 0.46
C ALA A 99 -8.80 5.69 -1.00
N ALA A 100 -9.73 5.67 -1.94
CA ALA A 100 -9.45 5.94 -3.35
C ALA A 100 -8.98 7.38 -3.57
N ALA A 101 -9.58 8.37 -2.90
CA ALA A 101 -9.17 9.76 -2.99
C ALA A 101 -7.74 9.99 -2.46
N GLU A 102 -7.42 9.43 -1.29
CA GLU A 102 -6.08 9.51 -0.69
C GLU A 102 -5.02 8.79 -1.54
N ALA A 103 -5.37 7.61 -2.08
CA ALA A 103 -4.49 6.88 -2.99
C ALA A 103 -4.27 7.61 -4.31
N SER A 104 -5.30 8.28 -4.85
CA SER A 104 -5.17 9.14 -6.02
C SER A 104 -4.22 10.31 -5.75
N ALA A 105 -4.32 10.96 -4.59
CA ALA A 105 -3.44 12.07 -4.23
C ALA A 105 -1.96 11.63 -4.15
N LEU A 106 -1.69 10.44 -3.60
CA LEU A 106 -0.33 9.87 -3.58
C LEU A 106 0.16 9.41 -4.95
N LEU A 107 -0.75 8.93 -5.81
CA LEU A 107 -0.45 8.61 -7.20
C LEU A 107 -0.03 9.86 -7.98
N ASP A 108 -0.82 10.94 -7.87
CA ASP A 108 -0.55 12.23 -8.52
C ASP A 108 0.78 12.84 -8.05
N ALA A 109 1.11 12.64 -6.77
CA ALA A 109 2.39 13.06 -6.21
C ALA A 109 3.56 12.12 -6.58
N GLY A 110 3.30 10.95 -7.18
CA GLY A 110 4.31 9.94 -7.47
C GLY A 110 5.00 9.40 -6.21
N ARG A 111 4.27 9.31 -5.09
CA ARG A 111 4.81 8.93 -3.78
C ARG A 111 4.15 7.68 -3.22
N THR A 112 4.96 6.86 -2.56
CA THR A 112 4.50 5.78 -1.67
C THR A 112 4.49 6.29 -0.24
N GLY A 113 3.49 5.91 0.55
CA GLY A 113 3.38 6.35 1.94
C GLY A 113 2.21 5.74 2.68
N THR A 114 2.10 6.06 3.97
CA THR A 114 1.00 5.60 4.82
C THR A 114 -0.04 6.70 5.05
N VAL A 115 -1.32 6.32 5.06
CA VAL A 115 -2.45 7.23 5.29
C VAL A 115 -3.33 6.70 6.43
N PRO A 116 -3.48 7.43 7.55
CA PRO A 116 -4.43 7.07 8.60
C PRO A 116 -5.86 7.43 8.18
N LEU A 117 -6.81 6.53 8.43
CA LEU A 117 -8.24 6.73 8.17
C LEU A 117 -9.08 6.30 9.38
N SER A 118 -10.33 6.76 9.42
CA SER A 118 -11.38 6.18 10.27
C SER A 118 -12.05 4.99 9.59
N GLU A 119 -12.60 4.06 10.36
CA GLU A 119 -13.36 2.91 9.84
C GLU A 119 -14.67 3.32 9.15
N ASP A 120 -15.23 4.46 9.52
CA ASP A 120 -16.46 5.02 8.93
C ASP A 120 -16.20 5.82 7.63
N GLY A 121 -14.93 5.93 7.22
CA GLY A 121 -14.52 6.67 6.02
C GLY A 121 -14.38 8.17 6.23
N THR A 122 -14.51 8.67 7.47
CA THR A 122 -14.19 10.07 7.77
C THR A 122 -12.67 10.30 7.83
N HIS A 123 -12.25 11.56 7.62
CA HIS A 123 -10.85 11.98 7.74
C HIS A 123 -10.38 12.14 9.20
N CYS A 124 -11.19 11.75 10.18
CA CYS A 124 -10.76 11.70 11.57
C CYS A 124 -9.74 10.55 11.73
N PRO A 125 -8.50 10.82 12.18
CA PRO A 125 -7.53 9.76 12.41
C PRO A 125 -8.01 8.84 13.55
N GLY A 126 -7.94 7.52 13.37
CA GLY A 126 -8.12 6.60 14.51
C GLY A 126 -8.71 5.21 14.28
N GLY A 127 -8.89 4.74 13.04
CA GLY A 127 -9.50 3.43 12.78
C GLY A 127 -8.57 2.41 12.11
N LEU A 128 -7.86 2.84 11.07
CA LEU A 128 -6.96 2.00 10.29
C LEU A 128 -5.85 2.81 9.62
N THR A 129 -4.80 2.14 9.15
CA THR A 129 -3.72 2.74 8.37
C THR A 129 -3.59 2.01 7.05
N LEU A 130 -3.62 2.78 5.96
CA LEU A 130 -3.30 2.31 4.62
C LEU A 130 -1.81 2.46 4.35
N LEU A 131 -1.21 1.50 3.67
CA LEU A 131 0.00 1.70 2.87
C LEU A 131 -0.43 1.86 1.42
N VAL A 132 -0.08 2.98 0.81
CA VAL A 132 -0.33 3.27 -0.60
C VAL A 132 0.98 3.18 -1.35
N GLU A 133 1.06 2.23 -2.27
CA GLU A 133 2.20 2.01 -3.16
C GLU A 133 1.88 2.56 -4.55
N SER A 134 2.58 3.62 -4.93
CA SER A 134 2.37 4.28 -6.23
C SER A 134 3.39 3.78 -7.26
N SER A 135 2.88 3.29 -8.39
CA SER A 135 3.65 2.98 -9.59
C SER A 135 3.38 4.07 -10.62
N VAL A 136 4.39 4.89 -10.90
CA VAL A 136 4.34 5.95 -11.92
C VAL A 136 5.41 5.70 -12.98
N PRO A 137 5.22 6.18 -14.22
CA PRO A 137 6.28 6.16 -15.23
C PRO A 137 7.56 6.82 -14.69
N PRO A 138 8.76 6.36 -15.10
CA PRO A 138 10.01 6.98 -14.69
C PRO A 138 10.02 8.49 -14.94
N PRO A 139 10.56 9.31 -14.01
CA PRO A 139 10.61 10.75 -14.19
C PRO A 139 11.42 11.10 -15.43
N ARG A 140 10.90 12.02 -16.24
CA ARG A 140 11.53 12.46 -17.48
C ARG A 140 12.41 13.68 -17.21
N MET A 141 13.72 13.54 -17.41
CA MET A 141 14.62 14.70 -17.49
C MET A 141 14.52 15.28 -18.91
N ILE A 142 14.11 16.54 -19.03
CA ILE A 142 14.04 17.23 -20.33
C ILE A 142 15.19 18.23 -20.38
N VAL A 143 16.14 18.00 -21.30
CA VAL A 143 17.31 18.86 -21.51
C VAL A 143 17.04 19.75 -22.72
N PHE A 144 17.04 21.07 -22.51
CA PHE A 144 16.95 22.06 -23.57
C PHE A 144 18.24 22.88 -23.61
N GLY A 145 18.83 23.06 -24.80
CA GLY A 145 20.06 23.86 -24.98
C GLY A 145 21.36 23.06 -24.88
N ALA A 146 21.51 22.00 -25.67
CA ALA A 146 22.77 21.27 -25.83
C ALA A 146 23.62 21.88 -26.97
N VAL A 147 23.97 23.17 -26.83
CA VAL A 147 24.89 23.89 -27.72
C VAL A 147 26.17 24.26 -26.99
#